data_AF-A0A5S3WYY1-F1
#
_entry.id   AF-A0A5S3WYY1-F1
#
_cell.length_a   1.000
_cell.length_b   1.000
_cell.length_c   1.000
_cell.angle_alpha   90.00
_cell.angle_beta   90.00
_cell.angle_gamma   90.00
#
_symmetry.space_group_name_H-M   'P 1'
#
loop_
_entity.id
_entity.type
_entity.pdbx_description
1 polymer ?
#
loop_
_entity_poly.entity_id
_entity_poly.type
_entity_poly.pdbx_seq_one_letter_code
_entity_poly.pdbx_strand_id
1 'polypeptide(L)'
;MTAIENCTQTLSTINTINPDSSCFSILKQLVASHYELVHEAIIEPKVDEFVSLKKSANGCEEYLAAYGITYAANKALFSEQYIEGDNIETHVLDTLGIELSRQEICEIGAFSSFKGRGGALKLLESLPYIMWSKGQKYTLVTVTPIVEKMIGRLGFYFHEVARASVEMLPPQQQSTWGRYYEHNPKVLLVDLAASLQSTLPLLFGKYQVAELRLNEHGKVLNHLEVAA
;
A
#
# COMPACT_ATOMS: atom_id res chain seq x y z
N MET A 1 23.76 -43.21 9.62
CA MET A 1 23.09 -42.10 10.34
C MET A 1 23.33 -40.83 9.55
N THR A 2 22.44 -40.53 8.61
CA THR A 2 22.45 -39.28 7.84
C THR A 2 21.46 -38.35 8.53
N ALA A 3 21.98 -37.40 9.32
CA ALA A 3 21.20 -36.26 9.76
C ALA A 3 21.00 -35.39 8.51
N ILE A 4 19.82 -35.46 7.91
CA ILE A 4 19.35 -34.42 7.00
C ILE A 4 19.18 -33.20 7.89
N GLU A 5 20.12 -32.26 7.83
CA GLU A 5 19.93 -30.92 8.35
C GLU A 5 18.65 -30.38 7.69
N ASN A 6 17.56 -30.33 8.45
CA ASN A 6 16.40 -29.53 8.10
C ASN A 6 16.88 -28.09 8.07
N CYS A 7 17.40 -27.65 6.92
CA CYS A 7 17.64 -26.26 6.64
C CYS A 7 16.26 -25.59 6.66
N THR A 8 15.87 -25.02 7.79
CA THR A 8 14.60 -24.31 7.91
C THR A 8 14.70 -23.08 7.02
N GLN A 9 14.29 -23.22 5.76
CA GLN A 9 14.36 -22.16 4.78
C GLN A 9 13.55 -20.97 5.30
N THR A 10 14.21 -19.81 5.35
CA THR A 10 13.54 -18.55 5.61
C THR A 10 12.74 -18.18 4.37
N LEU A 11 11.42 -18.16 4.46
CA LEU A 11 10.52 -17.79 3.37
C LEU A 11 9.90 -16.43 3.67
N SER A 12 9.73 -15.59 2.65
CA SER A 12 8.94 -14.35 2.77
C SER A 12 7.76 -14.37 1.80
N THR A 13 6.60 -13.95 2.27
CA THR A 13 5.35 -13.99 1.49
C THR A 13 4.61 -12.66 1.57
N ILE A 14 4.01 -12.24 0.45
CA ILE A 14 3.14 -11.07 0.35
C ILE A 14 1.71 -11.55 0.17
N ASN A 15 0.84 -11.13 1.08
CA ASN A 15 -0.55 -11.60 1.15
C ASN A 15 -1.52 -10.43 1.13
N THR A 16 -2.60 -10.56 0.35
CA THR A 16 -3.82 -9.75 0.57
C THR A 16 -4.64 -10.37 1.71
N ILE A 17 -5.09 -9.54 2.65
CA ILE A 17 -5.78 -9.92 3.88
C ILE A 17 -7.09 -9.16 3.97
N ASN A 18 -8.19 -9.91 4.03
CA ASN A 18 -9.55 -9.39 4.08
C ASN A 18 -10.01 -9.10 5.53
N PRO A 19 -11.03 -8.25 5.74
CA PRO A 19 -11.54 -7.87 7.06
C PRO A 19 -11.99 -9.05 7.95
N ASP A 20 -12.50 -10.12 7.33
CA ASP A 20 -12.97 -11.32 8.05
C ASP A 20 -11.83 -12.18 8.62
N SER A 21 -10.58 -11.89 8.24
CA SER A 21 -9.41 -12.61 8.74
C SER A 21 -9.01 -12.09 10.12
N SER A 22 -8.66 -13.01 11.05
CA SER A 22 -8.02 -12.64 12.32
C SER A 22 -6.72 -11.85 12.14
N CYS A 23 -6.02 -12.05 11.01
CA CYS A 23 -4.82 -11.29 10.66
C CYS A 23 -5.10 -9.80 10.40
N PHE A 24 -6.32 -9.44 10.00
CA PHE A 24 -6.69 -8.06 9.69
C PHE A 24 -6.63 -7.18 10.93
N SER A 25 -7.22 -7.63 12.05
CA SER A 25 -7.18 -6.91 13.33
C SER A 25 -5.77 -6.76 13.87
N ILE A 26 -4.92 -7.79 13.68
CA ILE A 26 -3.49 -7.73 14.07
C ILE A 26 -2.78 -6.64 13.27
N LEU A 27 -2.98 -6.58 11.95
CA LEU A 27 -2.37 -5.55 11.11
C LEU A 27 -2.88 -4.16 11.43
N LYS A 28 -4.18 -4.00 11.68
CA LYS A 28 -4.76 -2.72 12.12
C LYS A 28 -4.07 -2.20 13.39
N GLN A 29 -3.85 -3.07 14.36
CA GLN A 29 -3.12 -2.72 15.59
C GLN A 29 -1.64 -2.41 15.33
N LEU A 30 -0.94 -3.24 14.54
CA LEU A 30 0.47 -3.03 14.22
C LEU A 30 0.70 -1.69 13.49
N VAL A 31 -0.16 -1.36 12.53
CA VAL A 31 -0.11 -0.06 11.83
C VAL A 31 -0.37 1.08 12.79
N ALA A 32 -1.42 1.01 13.61
CA ALA A 32 -1.73 2.07 14.57
C ALA A 32 -0.56 2.32 15.54
N SER A 33 0.00 1.26 16.13
CA SER A 33 1.18 1.36 17.00
C SER A 33 2.42 1.89 16.27
N HIS A 34 2.59 1.59 14.98
CA HIS A 34 3.70 2.12 14.19
C HIS A 34 3.56 3.62 13.93
N TYR A 35 2.36 4.09 13.60
CA TYR A 35 2.08 5.52 13.43
C TYR A 35 2.24 6.29 14.75
N GLU A 36 1.81 5.72 15.87
CA GLU A 36 2.04 6.31 17.19
C GLU A 36 3.53 6.40 17.50
N LEU A 37 4.30 5.32 17.25
CA LEU A 37 5.74 5.29 17.51
C LEU A 37 6.54 6.27 16.64
N VAL A 38 6.21 6.39 15.35
CA VAL A 38 6.99 7.18 14.39
C VAL A 38 6.54 8.63 14.31
N HIS A 39 5.24 8.87 14.46
CA HIS A 39 4.62 10.18 14.23
C HIS A 39 3.87 10.72 15.44
N GLU A 40 3.78 10.00 16.57
CA GLU A 40 2.88 10.36 17.69
C GLU A 40 1.41 10.49 17.23
N ALA A 41 1.07 9.77 16.16
CA ALA A 41 -0.24 9.82 15.54
C ALA A 41 -1.13 8.69 16.09
N ILE A 42 -2.32 9.04 16.55
CA ILE A 42 -3.35 8.11 17.02
C ILE A 42 -4.34 7.90 15.87
N ILE A 43 -4.06 6.92 15.03
CA ILE A 43 -4.89 6.64 13.85
C ILE A 43 -5.73 5.39 14.03
N GLU A 44 -6.85 5.35 13.32
CA GLU A 44 -7.62 4.12 13.12
C GLU A 44 -7.62 3.79 11.61
N PRO A 45 -6.83 2.80 11.15
CA PRO A 45 -6.86 2.39 9.75
C PRO A 45 -8.26 1.92 9.33
N LYS A 46 -8.85 2.62 8.36
CA LYS A 46 -10.16 2.32 7.76
C LYS A 46 -9.98 1.93 6.31
N VAL A 47 -9.55 0.69 6.09
CA VAL A 47 -9.18 0.15 4.77
C VAL A 47 -10.04 -1.08 4.47
N ASP A 48 -10.24 -1.37 3.18
CA ASP A 48 -11.01 -2.55 2.75
C ASP A 48 -10.19 -3.83 2.86
N GLU A 49 -8.90 -3.74 2.54
CA GLU A 49 -7.97 -4.87 2.57
C GLU A 49 -6.61 -4.38 3.08
N PHE A 50 -5.84 -5.29 3.67
CA PHE A 50 -4.40 -5.07 3.84
C PHE A 50 -3.63 -5.90 2.85
N VAL A 51 -2.46 -5.40 2.44
CA VAL A 51 -1.41 -6.22 1.85
C VAL A 51 -0.22 -6.19 2.78
N SER A 52 0.31 -7.35 3.12
CA SER A 52 1.43 -7.44 4.07
C SER A 52 2.53 -8.37 3.58
N LEU A 53 3.77 -7.98 3.86
CA LEU A 53 4.95 -8.82 3.74
C LEU A 53 5.18 -9.52 5.09
N LYS A 54 5.12 -10.85 5.09
CA LYS A 54 5.48 -11.70 6.23
C LYS A 54 6.77 -12.43 5.96
N LYS A 55 7.51 -12.73 7.02
CA LYS A 55 8.66 -13.63 7.02
C LYS A 55 8.34 -14.81 7.92
N SER A 56 8.56 -16.02 7.41
CA SER A 56 8.52 -17.25 8.20
C SER A 56 9.94 -17.78 8.36
N ALA A 57 10.41 -17.90 9.59
CA ALA A 57 11.71 -18.46 9.92
C ALA A 57 11.61 -19.27 11.22
N ASN A 58 12.11 -20.52 11.21
CA ASN A 58 12.10 -21.40 12.38
C ASN A 58 10.72 -21.61 13.03
N GLY A 59 9.66 -21.62 12.21
CA GLY A 59 8.27 -21.77 12.69
C GLY A 59 7.67 -20.50 13.30
N CYS A 60 8.39 -19.37 13.27
CA CYS A 60 7.88 -18.06 13.68
C CYS A 60 7.51 -17.22 12.45
N GLU A 61 6.28 -16.70 12.44
CA GLU A 61 5.82 -15.73 11.45
C GLU A 61 5.96 -14.31 12.00
N GLU A 62 6.50 -13.39 11.19
CA GLU A 62 6.67 -11.99 11.55
C GLU A 62 6.24 -11.09 10.39
N TYR A 63 5.41 -10.09 10.69
CA TYR A 63 5.07 -9.02 9.75
C TYR A 63 6.23 -8.03 9.63
N LEU A 64 6.71 -7.82 8.40
CA LEU A 64 7.79 -6.87 8.11
C LEU A 64 7.25 -5.51 7.67
N ALA A 65 6.20 -5.50 6.86
CA ALA A 65 5.55 -4.28 6.36
C ALA A 65 4.10 -4.55 5.96
N ALA A 66 3.29 -3.50 5.93
CA ALA A 66 1.93 -3.55 5.39
C ALA A 66 1.53 -2.22 4.73
N TYR A 67 0.58 -2.27 3.81
CA TYR A 67 -0.22 -1.12 3.39
C TYR A 67 -1.69 -1.53 3.32
N GLY A 68 -2.59 -0.58 3.48
CA GLY A 68 -4.02 -0.78 3.30
C GLY A 68 -4.50 -0.29 1.94
N ILE A 69 -5.54 -0.94 1.43
CA ILE A 69 -6.21 -0.61 0.17
C ILE A 69 -7.62 -0.09 0.51
N THR A 70 -7.99 1.03 -0.08
CA THR A 70 -9.35 1.57 -0.05
C THR A 70 -9.84 1.75 -1.48
N TYR A 71 -10.90 1.07 -1.90
CA TYR A 71 -11.44 1.18 -3.26
C TYR A 71 -12.39 2.38 -3.37
N ALA A 72 -12.28 3.15 -4.46
CA ALA A 72 -13.07 4.36 -4.66
C ALA A 72 -14.52 4.07 -5.12
N ALA A 73 -14.78 2.86 -5.63
CA ALA A 73 -16.02 2.45 -6.28
C ALA A 73 -17.31 2.89 -5.59
N ASN A 74 -17.37 2.82 -4.25
CA ASN A 74 -18.59 3.04 -3.47
C ASN A 74 -18.42 4.07 -2.33
N LYS A 75 -17.31 4.83 -2.31
CA LYS A 75 -17.01 5.76 -1.22
C LYS A 75 -15.98 6.81 -1.60
N ALA A 76 -15.98 7.92 -0.87
CA ALA A 76 -14.91 8.91 -0.91
C ALA A 76 -13.57 8.31 -0.45
N LEU A 77 -12.48 8.71 -1.09
CA LEU A 77 -11.12 8.39 -0.66
C LEU A 77 -10.64 9.43 0.37
N PHE A 78 -9.70 9.07 1.24
CA PHE A 78 -9.23 10.01 2.27
C PHE A 78 -8.52 11.21 1.65
N SER A 79 -7.72 10.99 0.60
CA SER A 79 -6.94 12.03 -0.08
C SER A 79 -7.81 13.06 -0.81
N GLU A 80 -9.12 12.79 -1.00
CA GLU A 80 -10.05 13.78 -1.56
C GLU A 80 -10.26 14.99 -0.62
N GLN A 81 -9.83 14.89 0.64
CA GLN A 81 -9.83 16.02 1.57
C GLN A 81 -8.79 17.11 1.22
N TYR A 82 -7.82 16.81 0.34
CA TYR A 82 -6.71 17.72 0.01
C TYR A 82 -6.85 18.43 -1.33
N ILE A 83 -7.91 18.14 -2.07
CA ILE A 83 -8.12 18.66 -3.42
C ILE A 83 -9.25 19.69 -3.43
N GLU A 84 -9.16 20.61 -4.38
CA GLU A 84 -10.28 21.48 -4.71
C GLU A 84 -11.24 20.75 -5.66
N GLY A 85 -12.54 20.80 -5.37
CA GLY A 85 -13.60 20.12 -6.13
C GLY A 85 -14.27 18.98 -5.36
N ASP A 86 -15.31 18.37 -5.97
CA ASP A 86 -16.16 17.38 -5.29
C ASP A 86 -15.56 15.96 -5.27
N ASN A 87 -14.66 15.63 -6.20
CA ASN A 87 -14.05 14.30 -6.32
C ASN A 87 -12.70 14.33 -7.04
N ILE A 88 -11.92 13.25 -6.91
CA ILE A 88 -10.59 13.13 -7.51
C ILE A 88 -10.62 13.15 -9.04
N GLU A 89 -11.65 12.59 -9.67
CA GLU A 89 -11.71 12.48 -11.13
C GLU A 89 -11.80 13.84 -11.81
N THR A 90 -12.69 14.71 -11.35
CA THR A 90 -12.80 16.08 -11.85
C THR A 90 -11.51 16.85 -11.62
N HIS A 91 -10.95 16.75 -10.41
CA HIS A 91 -9.71 17.45 -10.07
C HIS A 91 -8.53 17.02 -10.96
N VAL A 92 -8.36 15.72 -11.18
CA VAL A 92 -7.29 15.18 -12.02
C VAL A 92 -7.52 15.49 -13.50
N LEU A 93 -8.77 15.46 -13.97
CA LEU A 93 -9.09 15.85 -15.34
C LEU A 93 -8.72 17.33 -15.58
N ASP A 94 -9.12 18.21 -14.67
CA ASP A 94 -8.90 19.65 -14.81
C ASP A 94 -7.42 20.04 -14.70
N THR A 95 -6.67 19.38 -13.81
CA THR A 95 -5.27 19.74 -13.51
C THR A 95 -4.25 18.99 -14.37
N LEU A 96 -4.52 17.74 -14.74
CA LEU A 96 -3.59 16.86 -15.44
C LEU A 96 -4.08 16.42 -16.82
N GLY A 97 -5.36 16.66 -17.17
CA GLY A 97 -5.95 16.21 -18.43
C GLY A 97 -6.11 14.68 -18.52
N ILE A 98 -6.13 14.00 -17.37
CA ILE A 98 -6.23 12.53 -17.29
C ILE A 98 -7.67 12.18 -16.91
N GLU A 99 -8.34 11.41 -17.77
CA GLU A 99 -9.65 10.85 -17.43
C GLU A 99 -9.50 9.64 -16.51
N LEU A 100 -10.15 9.71 -15.36
CA LEU A 100 -10.20 8.61 -14.39
C LEU A 100 -11.60 8.00 -14.35
N SER A 101 -11.66 6.69 -14.15
CA SER A 101 -12.89 5.97 -13.85
C SER A 101 -12.90 5.56 -12.38
N ARG A 102 -13.91 5.98 -11.61
CA ARG A 102 -14.04 5.66 -10.16
C ARG A 102 -13.79 4.20 -9.82
N GLN A 103 -14.24 3.29 -10.68
CA GLN A 103 -14.15 1.83 -10.48
C GLN A 103 -12.71 1.30 -10.60
N GLU A 104 -11.83 2.08 -11.23
CA GLU A 104 -10.45 1.73 -11.55
C GLU A 104 -9.44 2.50 -10.68
N ILE A 105 -9.91 3.22 -9.65
CA ILE A 105 -9.10 3.97 -8.70
C ILE A 105 -9.20 3.34 -7.31
N CYS A 106 -8.04 3.23 -6.66
CA CYS A 106 -7.94 2.93 -5.24
C CYS A 106 -7.00 3.91 -4.53
N GLU A 107 -7.05 3.93 -3.21
CA GLU A 107 -6.08 4.61 -2.37
C GLU A 107 -5.24 3.60 -1.61
N ILE A 108 -3.93 3.83 -1.60
CA ILE A 108 -3.00 3.15 -0.70
C ILE A 108 -2.71 4.07 0.47
N GLY A 109 -3.11 3.62 1.66
CA GLY A 109 -2.85 4.27 2.93
C GLY A 109 -2.27 3.30 3.94
N ALA A 110 -2.22 3.71 5.22
CA ALA A 110 -1.82 2.82 6.32
C ALA A 110 -0.47 2.11 6.08
N PHE A 111 0.44 2.75 5.33
CA PHE A 111 1.71 2.15 4.97
C PHE A 111 2.64 2.17 6.18
N SER A 112 3.19 1.02 6.54
CA SER A 112 4.04 0.88 7.72
C SER A 112 5.09 -0.19 7.50
N SER A 113 6.29 0.06 8.02
CA SER A 113 7.41 -0.87 7.99
C SER A 113 7.82 -1.19 9.42
N PHE A 114 7.36 -2.33 9.92
CA PHE A 114 7.49 -2.68 11.32
C PHE A 114 8.92 -3.06 11.71
N LYS A 115 9.60 -3.85 10.87
CA LYS A 115 10.91 -4.43 11.21
C LYS A 115 11.79 -4.73 9.99
N GLY A 116 13.09 -4.58 10.20
CA GLY A 116 14.13 -4.97 9.24
C GLY A 116 14.39 -3.94 8.13
N ARG A 117 15.59 -4.00 7.53
CA ARG A 117 15.93 -3.18 6.37
C ARG A 117 15.32 -3.81 5.11
N GLY A 118 14.49 -3.06 4.40
CA GLY A 118 14.00 -3.41 3.06
C GLY A 118 12.60 -4.00 2.95
N GLY A 119 11.89 -4.24 4.06
CA GLY A 119 10.50 -4.74 4.03
C GLY A 119 9.55 -3.79 3.29
N ALA A 120 9.60 -2.50 3.63
CA ALA A 120 8.93 -1.42 2.89
C ALA A 120 9.18 -1.47 1.38
N LEU A 121 10.46 -1.56 0.98
CA LEU A 121 10.85 -1.50 -0.43
C LEU A 121 10.33 -2.71 -1.20
N LYS A 122 10.46 -3.92 -0.65
CA LYS A 122 9.96 -5.16 -1.28
C LYS A 122 8.44 -5.15 -1.42
N LEU A 123 7.74 -4.59 -0.44
CA LEU A 123 6.29 -4.50 -0.47
C LEU A 123 5.82 -3.45 -1.49
N LEU A 124 6.43 -2.27 -1.51
CA LEU A 124 6.17 -1.25 -2.53
C LEU A 124 6.51 -1.77 -3.93
N GLU A 125 7.63 -2.46 -4.12
CA GLU A 125 8.03 -3.05 -5.41
C GLU A 125 6.93 -3.97 -6.00
N SER A 126 6.15 -4.66 -5.16
CA SER A 126 5.02 -5.51 -5.59
C SER A 126 3.71 -4.77 -5.89
N LEU A 127 3.58 -3.52 -5.46
CA LEU A 127 2.31 -2.76 -5.46
C LEU A 127 1.71 -2.61 -6.86
N PRO A 128 2.44 -2.20 -7.92
CA PRO A 128 1.84 -2.00 -9.24
C PRO A 128 1.25 -3.30 -9.78
N TYR A 129 1.96 -4.42 -9.62
CA TYR A 129 1.47 -5.74 -10.02
C TYR A 129 0.21 -6.14 -9.26
N ILE A 130 0.21 -5.99 -7.92
CA ILE A 130 -0.93 -6.41 -7.09
C ILE A 130 -2.19 -5.60 -7.41
N MET A 131 -2.04 -4.28 -7.59
CA MET A 131 -3.18 -3.40 -7.85
C MET A 131 -3.68 -3.53 -9.30
N TRP A 132 -2.77 -3.69 -10.25
CA TRP A 132 -3.13 -3.92 -11.64
C TRP A 132 -3.87 -5.25 -11.83
N SER A 133 -3.44 -6.33 -11.17
CA SER A 133 -4.18 -7.62 -11.24
C SER A 133 -5.55 -7.58 -10.52
N LYS A 134 -5.77 -6.58 -9.66
CA LYS A 134 -7.06 -6.22 -9.07
C LYS A 134 -7.92 -5.32 -9.98
N GLY A 135 -7.51 -5.09 -11.22
CA GLY A 135 -8.25 -4.27 -12.19
C GLY A 135 -8.23 -2.78 -11.86
N GLN A 136 -7.30 -2.31 -11.04
CA GLN A 136 -7.11 -0.89 -10.79
C GLN A 136 -6.11 -0.35 -11.82
N LYS A 137 -6.36 0.86 -12.33
CA LYS A 137 -5.48 1.56 -13.27
C LYS A 137 -4.67 2.65 -12.60
N TYR A 138 -5.24 3.27 -11.57
CA TYR A 138 -4.57 4.33 -10.83
C TYR A 138 -4.68 4.10 -9.34
N THR A 139 -3.70 4.61 -8.60
CA THR A 139 -3.83 4.71 -7.16
C THR A 139 -3.40 6.06 -6.61
N LEU A 140 -4.18 6.58 -5.66
CA LEU A 140 -3.75 7.68 -4.82
C LEU A 140 -2.88 7.16 -3.68
N VAL A 141 -1.76 7.81 -3.46
CA VAL A 141 -0.90 7.58 -2.29
C VAL A 141 -0.59 8.92 -1.63
N THR A 142 -0.85 9.02 -0.32
CA THR A 142 -0.35 10.16 0.48
C THR A 142 0.99 9.77 1.07
N VAL A 143 2.06 10.41 0.60
CA VAL A 143 3.44 10.01 0.89
C VAL A 143 4.24 11.14 1.52
N THR A 144 5.11 10.79 2.46
CA THR A 144 6.18 11.68 2.92
C THR A 144 7.31 11.71 1.89
N PRO A 145 8.22 12.71 1.93
CA PRO A 145 9.34 12.80 0.99
C PRO A 145 10.24 11.54 0.94
N ILE A 146 10.33 10.80 2.05
CA ILE A 146 11.08 9.54 2.12
C ILE A 146 10.40 8.47 1.24
N VAL A 147 9.08 8.33 1.35
CA VAL A 147 8.31 7.33 0.59
C VAL A 147 8.21 7.74 -0.89
N GLU A 148 8.01 9.03 -1.18
CA GLU A 148 8.09 9.59 -2.55
C GLU A 148 9.42 9.21 -3.23
N LYS A 149 10.54 9.41 -2.53
CA LYS A 149 11.87 9.00 -3.02
C LYS A 149 11.99 7.50 -3.21
N MET A 150 11.39 6.68 -2.35
CA MET A 150 11.43 5.22 -2.49
C MET A 150 10.71 4.77 -3.77
N ILE A 151 9.47 5.21 -3.99
CA ILE A 151 8.69 4.82 -5.18
C ILE A 151 9.32 5.38 -6.46
N GLY A 152 9.89 6.58 -6.43
CA GLY A 152 10.66 7.13 -7.56
C GLY A 152 11.88 6.29 -7.91
N ARG A 153 12.60 5.77 -6.91
CA ARG A 153 13.74 4.85 -7.15
C ARG A 153 13.32 3.47 -7.66
N LEU A 154 12.10 3.04 -7.35
CA LEU A 154 11.49 1.83 -7.91
C LEU A 154 11.03 2.04 -9.37
N GLY A 155 11.04 3.27 -9.87
CA GLY A 155 10.63 3.59 -11.24
C GLY A 155 9.13 3.76 -11.39
N PHE A 156 8.39 4.03 -10.31
CA PHE A 156 6.97 4.32 -10.40
C PHE A 156 6.74 5.57 -11.25
N TYR A 157 5.70 5.52 -12.07
CA TYR A 157 5.22 6.66 -12.83
C TYR A 157 4.05 7.31 -12.08
N PHE A 158 4.20 8.57 -11.71
CA PHE A 158 3.21 9.28 -10.90
C PHE A 158 3.20 10.78 -11.15
N HIS A 159 2.08 11.40 -10.80
CA HIS A 159 1.86 12.84 -10.83
C HIS A 159 1.56 13.35 -9.42
N GLU A 160 2.12 14.50 -9.04
CA GLU A 160 1.68 15.21 -7.83
C GLU A 160 0.29 15.80 -8.08
N VAL A 161 -0.67 15.47 -7.22
CA VAL A 161 -2.05 15.94 -7.32
C VAL A 161 -2.28 17.10 -6.36
N ALA A 162 -1.85 16.95 -5.12
CA ALA A 162 -2.05 17.94 -4.08
C ALA A 162 -0.96 17.86 -3.01
N ARG A 163 -0.76 18.98 -2.31
CA ARG A 163 -0.04 18.96 -1.03
C ARG A 163 -1.00 18.50 0.05
N ALA A 164 -0.58 17.63 0.95
CA ALA A 164 -1.41 17.23 2.08
C ALA A 164 -1.04 18.10 3.29
N SER A 165 -1.94 19.02 3.65
CA SER A 165 -1.80 19.90 4.81
C SER A 165 -2.85 19.54 5.86
N VAL A 166 -2.46 19.61 7.14
CA VAL A 166 -3.33 19.23 8.26
C VAL A 166 -4.54 20.16 8.34
N GLU A 167 -4.38 21.42 7.94
CA GLU A 167 -5.42 22.46 7.96
C GLU A 167 -6.59 22.14 7.01
N MET A 168 -6.38 21.27 6.02
CA MET A 168 -7.44 20.81 5.12
C MET A 168 -8.25 19.64 5.68
N LEU A 169 -7.81 19.03 6.79
CA LEU A 169 -8.59 18.00 7.46
C LEU A 169 -9.74 18.61 8.27
N PRO A 170 -10.83 17.85 8.50
CA PRO A 170 -11.84 18.22 9.48
C PRO A 170 -11.22 18.47 10.87
N PRO A 171 -11.68 19.48 11.63
CA PRO A 171 -11.07 19.86 12.92
C PRO A 171 -10.88 18.71 13.91
N GLN A 172 -11.79 17.73 13.91
CA GLN A 172 -11.73 16.56 14.80
C GLN A 172 -10.58 15.60 14.47
N GLN A 173 -10.06 15.64 13.24
CA GLN A 173 -8.97 14.78 12.78
C GLN A 173 -7.60 15.47 12.89
N GLN A 174 -7.54 16.80 12.91
CA GLN A 174 -6.27 17.54 12.88
C GLN A 174 -5.32 17.15 14.02
N SER A 175 -5.85 16.99 15.24
CA SER A 175 -5.06 16.66 16.43
C SER A 175 -4.60 15.20 16.49
N THR A 176 -5.17 14.29 15.70
CA THR A 176 -4.88 12.85 15.79
C THR A 176 -3.63 12.43 15.01
N TRP A 177 -3.10 13.30 14.16
CA TRP A 177 -1.99 12.96 13.27
C TRP A 177 -0.60 13.27 13.80
N GLY A 178 -0.50 13.77 15.05
CA GLY A 178 0.77 14.10 15.69
C GLY A 178 1.68 14.92 14.77
N ARG A 179 2.89 14.42 14.55
CA ARG A 179 3.94 15.02 13.70
C ARG A 179 3.92 14.54 12.25
N TYR A 180 2.90 13.80 11.81
CA TYR A 180 2.85 13.26 10.44
C TYR A 180 2.95 14.39 9.39
N TYR A 181 2.14 15.45 9.52
CA TYR A 181 2.12 16.57 8.57
C TYR A 181 3.33 17.49 8.62
N GLU A 182 4.14 17.46 9.69
CA GLU A 182 5.42 18.20 9.75
C GLU A 182 6.39 17.74 8.64
N HIS A 183 6.19 16.52 8.13
CA HIS A 183 6.99 15.95 7.05
C HIS A 183 6.56 16.43 5.66
N ASN A 184 5.60 17.36 5.55
CA ASN A 184 5.06 17.89 4.30
C ASN A 184 4.63 16.80 3.30
N PRO A 185 3.68 15.93 3.70
CA PRO A 185 3.21 14.88 2.82
C PRO A 185 2.51 15.45 1.58
N LYS A 186 2.45 14.64 0.52
CA LYS A 186 1.80 14.97 -0.74
C LYS A 186 0.94 13.82 -1.22
N VAL A 187 -0.12 14.15 -1.94
CA VAL A 187 -0.95 13.19 -2.67
C VAL A 187 -0.36 13.00 -4.06
N LEU A 188 -0.04 11.76 -4.40
CA LEU A 188 0.39 11.38 -5.73
C LEU A 188 -0.64 10.47 -6.38
N LEU A 189 -0.87 10.65 -7.68
CA LEU A 189 -1.59 9.73 -8.54
C LEU A 189 -0.57 8.85 -9.26
N VAL A 190 -0.51 7.56 -8.90
CA VAL A 190 0.35 6.57 -9.53
C VAL A 190 -0.40 5.90 -10.68
N ASP A 191 0.19 5.92 -11.87
CA ASP A 191 -0.27 5.11 -13.01
C ASP A 191 0.25 3.69 -12.82
N LEU A 192 -0.66 2.74 -12.58
CA LEU A 192 -0.30 1.36 -12.27
C LEU A 192 0.22 0.62 -13.51
N ALA A 193 -0.29 0.91 -14.70
CA ALA A 193 0.14 0.23 -15.92
C ALA A 193 1.54 0.71 -16.33
N ALA A 194 1.78 2.02 -16.32
CA ALA A 194 3.09 2.59 -16.62
C ALA A 194 4.13 2.19 -15.55
N SER A 195 3.76 2.20 -14.27
CA SER A 195 4.62 1.73 -13.18
C SER A 195 4.90 0.23 -13.26
N LEU A 196 3.92 -0.58 -13.70
CA LEU A 196 4.14 -2.01 -13.91
C LEU A 196 5.11 -2.23 -15.08
N GLN A 197 4.99 -1.47 -16.16
CA GLN A 197 5.91 -1.58 -17.31
C GLN A 197 7.37 -1.32 -16.92
N SER A 198 7.62 -0.35 -16.03
CA SER A 198 8.97 -0.04 -15.55
C SER A 198 9.48 -1.02 -14.49
N THR A 199 8.60 -1.52 -13.62
CA THR A 199 8.98 -2.39 -12.49
C THR A 199 9.05 -3.87 -12.87
N LEU A 200 8.18 -4.36 -13.76
CA LEU A 200 8.05 -5.79 -14.08
C LEU A 200 9.37 -6.48 -14.50
N PRO A 201 10.25 -5.86 -15.32
CA PRO A 201 11.55 -6.46 -15.62
C PRO A 201 12.42 -6.67 -14.38
N LEU A 202 12.28 -5.83 -13.36
CA LEU A 202 12.98 -5.94 -12.09
C LEU A 202 12.38 -7.03 -11.19
N LEU A 203 11.11 -7.39 -11.40
CA LEU A 203 10.41 -8.44 -10.65
C LEU A 203 10.68 -9.84 -11.22
N PHE A 204 11.17 -9.94 -12.45
CA PHE A 204 11.34 -11.22 -13.13
C PHE A 204 12.30 -12.13 -12.35
N GLY A 205 11.82 -13.32 -11.96
CA GLY A 205 12.56 -14.28 -11.14
C GLY A 205 12.66 -13.94 -9.65
N LYS A 206 12.19 -12.77 -9.20
CA LYS A 206 12.17 -12.39 -7.77
C LYS A 206 10.95 -12.87 -7.01
N TYR A 207 9.82 -13.05 -7.71
CA TYR A 207 8.55 -13.44 -7.09
C TYR A 207 8.00 -14.70 -7.77
N GLN A 208 7.38 -15.55 -6.97
CA GLN A 208 6.59 -16.69 -7.43
C GLN A 208 5.14 -16.49 -6.99
N VAL A 209 4.20 -16.69 -7.91
CA VAL A 209 2.77 -16.73 -7.57
C VAL A 209 2.49 -18.14 -7.05
N ALA A 210 2.45 -18.30 -5.72
CA ALA A 210 2.17 -19.62 -5.13
C ALA A 210 0.67 -19.94 -5.14
N GLU A 211 -0.19 -18.93 -4.99
CA GLU A 211 -1.63 -19.11 -5.01
C GLU A 211 -2.34 -17.92 -5.67
N LEU A 212 -3.28 -18.23 -6.57
CA LEU A 212 -4.15 -17.25 -7.20
C LEU A 212 -5.58 -17.49 -6.71
N ARG A 213 -6.06 -16.63 -5.80
CA ARG A 213 -7.42 -16.68 -5.29
C ARG A 213 -8.29 -15.70 -6.07
N LEU A 214 -9.57 -16.02 -6.26
CA LEU A 214 -10.54 -15.13 -6.89
C LEU A 214 -11.65 -14.84 -5.88
N ASN A 215 -12.16 -13.62 -5.86
CA ASN A 215 -13.40 -13.32 -5.14
C ASN A 215 -14.63 -13.81 -5.93
N GLU A 216 -15.83 -13.68 -5.35
CA GLU A 216 -17.10 -14.10 -5.97
C GLU A 216 -17.42 -13.42 -7.31
N HIS A 217 -16.76 -12.29 -7.59
CA HIS A 217 -16.88 -11.54 -8.84
C HIS A 217 -15.74 -11.83 -9.83
N GLY A 218 -14.88 -12.82 -9.55
CA GLY A 218 -13.75 -13.20 -10.40
C GLY A 218 -12.54 -12.26 -10.33
N LYS A 219 -12.48 -11.35 -9.36
CA LYS A 219 -11.34 -10.43 -9.16
C LYS A 219 -10.25 -11.09 -8.32
N VAL A 220 -8.99 -10.85 -8.69
CA VAL A 220 -7.84 -11.55 -8.10
C VAL A 220 -7.49 -11.07 -6.69
N LEU A 221 -7.39 -12.05 -5.79
CA LEU A 221 -6.83 -11.97 -4.44
C LEU A 221 -5.42 -12.62 -4.51
N ASN A 222 -4.36 -11.80 -4.52
CA ASN A 222 -3.00 -12.29 -4.79
C ASN A 222 -2.32 -12.82 -3.54
N HIS A 223 -1.58 -13.92 -3.70
CA HIS A 223 -0.54 -14.40 -2.81
C HIS A 223 0.78 -14.54 -3.59
N LEU A 224 1.83 -13.88 -3.12
CA LEU A 224 3.16 -13.93 -3.73
C LEU A 224 4.17 -14.48 -2.72
N GLU A 225 5.09 -15.31 -3.18
CA GLU A 225 6.28 -15.71 -2.44
C GLU A 225 7.50 -14.99 -3.01
N VAL A 226 8.39 -14.52 -2.15
CA VAL A 226 9.66 -13.91 -2.56
C VAL A 226 10.68 -15.04 -2.73
N ALA A 227 11.27 -15.14 -3.92
CA ALA A 227 12.31 -16.13 -4.22
C ALA A 227 13.52 -15.92 -3.30
N ALA A 228 14.10 -17.04 -2.85
CA ALA A 228 15.26 -17.09 -1.95
C ALA A 228 16.57 -16.65 -2.64
#